data_AF-A0A8T6S9U5-F1
#
_entry.id   AF-A0A8T6S9U5-F1
#
_cell.length_a   1.000
_cell.length_b   1.000
_cell.length_c   1.000
_cell.angle_alpha   90.00
_cell.angle_beta   90.00
_cell.angle_gamma   90.00
#
_symmetry.space_group_name_H-M   'P 1'
#
loop_
_entity.id
_entity.type
_entity.pdbx_description
1 polymer ?
#
loop_
_entity_poly.entity_id
_entity_poly.type
_entity_poly.pdbx_seq_one_letter_code
_entity_poly.pdbx_strand_id
1 'polypeptide(L)' 'RERNDRKVKKVLNGLRSAAQGNENLMPPIIKAVKAYATLGEIVEVLRGVFGEYRELIII' A
#
# COMPACT_ATOMS: atom_id res chain seq x y z
N ARG A 1 12.84 -19.08 2.36
CA ARG A 1 12.01 -18.23 3.27
C ARG A 1 10.64 -18.15 2.64
N GLU A 2 9.63 -18.79 3.22
CA GLU A 2 8.34 -19.00 2.58
C GLU A 2 7.43 -17.78 2.78
N ARG A 3 6.80 -17.33 1.69
CA ARG A 3 5.90 -16.17 1.71
C ARG A 3 4.56 -16.61 2.30
N ASN A 4 4.09 -15.89 3.32
CA ASN A 4 2.76 -16.14 3.87
C ASN A 4 1.76 -15.15 3.29
N ASP A 5 1.02 -15.59 2.27
CA ASP A 5 0.06 -14.75 1.56
C ASP A 5 -1.06 -14.21 2.45
N ARG A 6 -1.47 -14.96 3.48
CA ARG A 6 -2.48 -14.48 4.45
C ARG A 6 -1.94 -13.31 5.27
N LYS A 7 -0.67 -13.39 5.69
CA LYS A 7 0.00 -12.32 6.44
C LYS A 7 0.17 -11.08 5.57
N VAL A 8 0.57 -11.24 4.31
CA VAL A 8 0.70 -10.14 3.34
C VAL A 8 -0.64 -9.44 3.11
N LYS A 9 -1.71 -10.20 2.84
CA LYS A 9 -3.07 -9.64 2.70
C LYS A 9 -3.51 -8.85 3.93
N LYS A 10 -3.24 -9.37 5.14
CA LYS A 10 -3.61 -8.69 6.39
C LYS A 10 -2.90 -7.34 6.54
N VAL A 11 -1.60 -7.27 6.26
CA VAL A 11 -0.85 -5.99 6.38
C VAL A 11 -1.21 -5.00 5.28
N LEU A 12 -1.47 -5.46 4.05
CA LEU A 12 -1.93 -4.62 2.95
C LEU A 12 -3.33 -4.04 3.23
N ASN A 13 -4.23 -4.80 3.85
CA ASN A 13 -5.52 -4.27 4.29
C ASN A 13 -5.36 -3.19 5.37
N GLY A 14 -4.44 -3.38 6.32
CA GLY A 14 -4.12 -2.36 7.32
C GLY A 14 -3.54 -1.09 6.68
N LEU A 15 -2.71 -1.23 5.64
CA LEU A 15 -2.20 -0.10 4.86
C LEU A 15 -3.33 0.64 4.14
N ARG A 16 -4.29 -0.09 3.54
CA ARG A 16 -5.46 0.50 2.89
C ARG A 16 -6.28 1.34 3.87
N SER A 17 -6.58 0.80 5.05
CA SER A 17 -7.34 1.53 6.08
C SER A 17 -6.62 2.80 6.54
N ALA A 18 -5.30 2.72 6.78
CA ALA A 18 -4.51 3.89 7.14
C ALA A 18 -4.48 4.96 6.02
N ALA A 19 -4.44 4.52 4.76
CA ALA A 19 -4.49 5.40 3.59
C ALA A 19 -5.86 6.05 3.34
N GLN A 20 -6.95 5.38 3.71
CA GLN A 20 -8.30 5.97 3.64
C GLN A 20 -8.55 6.99 4.75
N GLY A 21 -7.84 6.86 5.87
CA GLY A 21 -7.86 7.83 6.95
C GLY A 21 -6.86 8.97 6.73
N ASN A 22 -6.45 9.59 7.84
CA ASN A 22 -5.39 10.60 7.88
C ASN A 22 -4.23 10.15 8.80
N GLU A 23 -3.99 8.85 8.85
CA GLU A 23 -2.96 8.25 9.69
C GLU A 23 -1.60 8.28 9.00
N ASN A 24 -0.52 8.17 9.78
CA ASN A 24 0.81 8.08 9.22
C ASN A 24 0.99 6.73 8.49
N LEU A 25 1.41 6.78 7.22
CA LEU A 25 1.60 5.61 6.36
C LEU A 25 2.93 4.88 6.58
N MET A 26 3.91 5.50 7.23
CA MET A 26 5.22 4.87 7.42
C MET A 26 5.15 3.57 8.26
N PRO A 27 4.45 3.52 9.41
CA PRO A 27 4.30 2.29 10.18
C PRO A 27 3.69 1.10 9.41
N PRO A 28 2.56 1.24 8.66
CA PRO A 28 2.01 0.14 7.88
C PRO A 28 2.88 -0.25 6.68
N ILE A 29 3.60 0.68 6.03
CA ILE A 29 4.55 0.36 4.94
C ILE A 29 5.69 -0.53 5.47
N ILE A 30 6.28 -0.19 6.61
CA ILE A 30 7.35 -1.00 7.23
C ILE A 30 6.82 -2.41 7.56
N LYS A 31 5.58 -2.53 8.05
CA LYS A 31 4.94 -3.83 8.31
C LYS A 31 4.74 -4.64 7.03
N ALA A 32 4.36 -4.00 5.92
CA ALA A 32 4.21 -4.64 4.62
C ALA A 32 5.54 -5.18 4.09
N VAL A 33 6.60 -4.38 4.13
CA VAL A 33 7.96 -4.80 3.72
C VAL A 33 8.46 -5.96 4.59
N LYS A 34 8.28 -5.90 5.92
CA LYS A 34 8.63 -7.00 6.84
C LYS A 34 7.84 -8.29 6.58
N ALA A 35 6.66 -8.19 5.97
CA ALA A 35 5.84 -9.33 5.57
C ALA A 35 6.21 -9.89 4.19
N TYR A 36 7.24 -9.36 3.52
CA TYR A 36 7.59 -9.70 2.14
C TYR A 36 6.51 -9.32 1.13
N ALA A 37 5.77 -8.23 1.38
CA ALA A 37 4.97 -7.60 0.33
C ALA A 37 5.90 -6.97 -0.71
N THR A 38 5.53 -7.07 -1.98
CA THR A 38 6.31 -6.44 -3.05
C THR A 38 6.00 -4.95 -3.16
N LEU A 39 6.88 -4.20 -3.83
CA LEU A 39 6.63 -2.79 -4.13
C LEU A 39 5.32 -2.62 -4.92
N GLY A 40 5.08 -3.48 -5.91
CA GLY A 40 3.86 -3.43 -6.72
C GLY A 40 2.60 -3.58 -5.87
N GLU A 41 2.59 -4.50 -4.90
CA GLU A 41 1.43 -4.69 -4.03
C GLU A 41 1.13 -3.49 -3.12
N ILE A 42 2.18 -2.85 -2.62
CA ILE A 42 2.07 -1.63 -1.81
C ILE A 42 1.53 -0.50 -2.69
N VAL A 43 2.09 -0.32 -3.88
CA VAL A 43 1.67 0.73 -4.84
C VAL A 43 0.23 0.52 -5.29
N GLU A 44 -0.19 -0.70 -5.61
CA GLU A 44 -1.58 -1.01 -5.99
C GLU A 44 -2.58 -0.64 -4.89
N VAL A 45 -2.24 -0.88 -3.62
CA VAL A 45 -3.09 -0.45 -2.50
C VAL A 45 -3.20 1.07 -2.44
N LEU A 46 -2.08 1.79 -2.58
CA LEU A 46 -2.07 3.25 -2.51
C LEU A 46 -2.76 3.89 -3.72
N ARG A 47 -2.54 3.35 -4.92
CA ARG A 47 -3.25 3.75 -6.16
C ARG A 47 -4.76 3.56 -6.03
N GLY A 48 -5.19 2.46 -5.40
CA GLY A 48 -6.61 2.19 -5.18
C GLY A 48 -7.29 3.18 -4.23
N VAL A 49 -6.54 3.92 -3.41
CA VAL A 49 -7.08 4.90 -2.45
C VAL A 49 -6.89 6.34 -2.95
N PHE A 50 -5.67 6.69 -3.38
CA PHE A 50 -5.31 8.05 -3.80
C PHE A 50 -5.49 8.30 -5.30
N GLY A 51 -5.72 7.24 -6.08
CA GLY A 51 -5.69 7.31 -7.53
C GLY A 51 -4.26 7.38 -8.07
N GLU A 52 -4.16 7.78 -9.33
CA GLU A 52 -2.90 7.96 -10.02
C GLU A 52 -2.73 9.42 -10.39
N TYR A 53 -1.49 9.91 -10.30
CA TYR A 53 -1.16 11.22 -10.82
C TYR A 53 -1.37 11.22 -12.34
N ARG A 54 -2.12 12.20 -12.84
CA ARG A 54 -2.31 12.46 -14.27
C ARG A 54 -1.76 13.85 -14.57
N GLU A 55 -0.82 13.91 -15.49
CA GLU A 55 -0.27 15.18 -15.95
C GLU A 55 -1.36 15.98 -16.68
N LEU A 56 -1.54 17.24 -16.29
CA LEU A 56 -2.50 18.14 -16.93
C LEU A 56 -1.84 18.73 -18.17
N ILE A 57 -2.21 18.23 -19.34
CA ILE A 57 -1.83 18.86 -20.61
C ILE A 57 -2.69 20.11 -20.77
N ILE A 58 -2.08 21.28 -20.56
CA ILE A 58 -2.71 22.57 -20.86
C ILE A 58 -2.35 22.92 -22.30
N ILE A 59 -3.36 23.06 -23.15
CA ILE A 59 -3.26 23.39 -24.58
C ILE A 59 -3.35 24.90 -24.76
#